data_AF-A0AAU2WY39-F1
#
_entry.id   AF-A0AAU2WY39-F1
#
_cell.length_a   1.000
_cell.length_b   1.000
_cell.length_c   1.000
_cell.angle_alpha   90.00
_cell.angle_beta   90.00
_cell.angle_gamma   90.00
#
_symmetry.space_group_name_H-M   'P 1'
#
loop_
_entity.id
_entity.type
_entity.pdbx_description
1 polymer ?
#
loop_
_entity_poly.entity_id
_entity_poly.type
_entity_poly.pdbx_seq_one_letter_code
_entity_poly.pdbx_strand_id
1 'polypeptide(L)'
;MPPLPKNPATRQRRNKHSTARKLEGLPDGMAVPALPKGRRWRAETKAWWADVWASPMAGEFVDGRADIHGLFVLAVLVDDFWSEPTTALAAEIRLQRQCFGLTPIDRRRLQWEIERGEEATERTRRRRAEPAPAAAASGGQAADPRSLLHAV
;
A
#
# COMPACT_ATOMS: atom_id res chain seq x y z
N MET A 1 -32.96 19.11 -14.73
CA MET A 1 -32.59 17.78 -14.18
C MET A 1 -31.15 17.49 -14.52
N PRO A 2 -30.33 16.96 -13.58
CA PRO A 2 -28.96 16.56 -13.93
C PRO A 2 -28.97 15.39 -14.92
N PRO A 3 -27.99 15.30 -15.82
CA PRO A 3 -27.94 14.25 -16.84
C PRO A 3 -27.70 12.88 -16.22
N LEU A 4 -28.28 11.85 -16.83
CA LEU A 4 -28.15 10.47 -16.38
C LEU A 4 -26.67 10.00 -16.45
N PRO A 5 -26.18 9.25 -15.44
CA PRO A 5 -24.83 8.72 -15.44
C PRO A 5 -24.56 7.83 -16.66
N LYS A 6 -23.38 8.01 -17.29
CA LYS A 6 -22.99 7.24 -18.48
C LYS A 6 -22.94 5.73 -18.19
N ASN A 7 -23.50 4.94 -19.12
CA ASN A 7 -23.57 3.49 -19.06
C ASN A 7 -22.20 2.89 -18.69
N PRO A 8 -22.09 2.07 -17.62
CA PRO A 8 -20.83 1.46 -17.20
C PRO A 8 -20.11 0.68 -18.30
N ALA A 9 -20.84 0.02 -19.21
CA ALA A 9 -20.29 -0.78 -20.29
C ALA A 9 -19.60 0.04 -21.38
N THR A 10 -19.91 1.33 -21.51
CA THR A 10 -19.31 2.23 -22.50
C THR A 10 -18.15 3.06 -21.93
N ARG A 11 -17.73 2.78 -20.69
CA ARG A 11 -16.61 3.46 -20.05
C ARG A 11 -15.30 2.84 -20.53
N GLN A 12 -14.58 3.60 -21.35
CA GLN A 12 -13.29 3.21 -21.94
C GLN A 12 -12.19 3.05 -20.87
N ARG A 13 -12.21 3.88 -19.81
CA ARG A 13 -11.40 3.67 -18.60
C ARG A 13 -12.11 2.73 -17.64
N ARG A 14 -11.93 1.44 -17.87
CA ARG A 14 -12.11 0.42 -16.84
C ARG A 14 -10.81 0.42 -16.05
N ASN A 15 -10.79 0.76 -14.75
CA ASN A 15 -9.62 0.62 -13.88
C ASN A 15 -9.27 -0.88 -13.72
N LYS A 16 -8.92 -1.52 -14.84
CA LYS A 16 -8.62 -2.94 -14.96
C LYS A 16 -7.10 -3.03 -14.91
N HIS A 17 -6.57 -3.15 -13.71
CA HIS A 17 -5.15 -3.40 -13.51
C HIS A 17 -4.86 -4.82 -13.97
N SER A 18 -4.35 -5.00 -15.20
CA SER A 18 -4.03 -6.33 -15.75
C SER A 18 -2.62 -6.81 -15.37
N THR A 19 -1.86 -6.00 -14.64
CA THR A 19 -0.42 -6.12 -14.38
C THR A 19 -0.10 -6.30 -12.90
N ALA A 20 -1.10 -6.60 -12.06
CA ALA A 20 -0.89 -6.90 -10.65
C ALA A 20 -0.01 -8.16 -10.52
N ARG A 21 1.23 -7.99 -10.06
CA ARG A 21 2.13 -9.11 -9.77
C ARG A 21 1.84 -9.61 -8.35
N LYS A 22 1.58 -10.90 -8.21
CA LYS A 22 1.49 -11.56 -6.91
C LYS A 22 2.89 -11.80 -6.36
N LEU A 23 3.12 -11.37 -5.12
CA LEU A 23 4.37 -11.66 -4.41
C LEU A 23 4.17 -12.89 -3.54
N GLU A 24 4.98 -13.91 -3.80
CA GLU A 24 5.13 -15.08 -2.92
C GLU A 24 5.99 -14.70 -1.70
N GLY A 25 6.00 -15.54 -0.66
CA GLY A 25 6.81 -15.32 0.53
C GLY A 25 8.31 -15.21 0.22
N LEU A 26 9.10 -14.76 1.21
CA LEU A 26 10.55 -14.66 1.04
C LEU A 26 11.13 -16.03 0.60
N PRO A 27 12.02 -16.08 -0.41
CA PRO A 27 12.75 -17.29 -0.73
C PRO A 27 13.57 -17.75 0.49
N ASP A 28 13.50 -19.03 0.82
CA ASP A 28 14.33 -19.60 1.88
C ASP A 28 15.82 -19.32 1.62
N GLY A 29 16.49 -18.73 2.62
CA GLY A 29 17.93 -18.44 2.54
C GLY A 29 18.32 -17.14 1.83
N MET A 30 17.39 -16.22 1.57
CA MET A 30 17.75 -14.88 1.06
C MET A 30 18.73 -14.17 2.00
N ALA A 31 19.91 -13.83 1.47
CA ALA A 31 20.94 -13.14 2.24
C ALA A 31 20.57 -11.66 2.41
N VAL A 32 20.38 -11.23 3.66
CA VAL A 32 20.16 -9.82 4.01
C VAL A 32 21.49 -9.05 3.85
N PRO A 33 21.58 -8.04 2.98
CA PRO A 33 22.77 -7.22 2.85
C PRO A 33 23.09 -6.50 4.17
N ALA A 34 24.37 -6.43 4.52
CA ALA A 34 24.81 -5.63 5.65
C ALA A 34 24.59 -4.13 5.38
N LEU A 35 24.18 -3.39 6.40
CA LEU A 35 24.16 -1.93 6.34
C LEU A 35 25.58 -1.38 6.04
N PRO A 36 25.70 -0.25 5.32
CA PRO A 36 26.98 0.34 4.97
C PRO A 36 27.89 0.56 6.18
N LYS A 37 29.18 0.30 5.98
CA LYS A 37 30.22 0.59 6.97
C LYS A 37 30.46 2.11 7.05
N GLY A 38 31.06 2.56 8.16
CA GLY A 38 31.47 3.97 8.33
C GLY A 38 30.59 4.80 9.27
N ARG A 39 29.49 4.25 9.79
CA ARG A 39 28.70 4.88 10.86
C ARG A 39 28.21 3.89 11.89
N ARG A 40 27.94 4.39 13.10
CA ARG A 40 27.27 3.62 14.15
C ARG A 40 25.76 3.72 13.95
N TRP A 41 25.18 2.67 13.41
CA TRP A 41 23.73 2.56 13.21
C TRP A 41 22.98 2.43 14.54
N ARG A 42 21.87 3.16 14.65
CA ARG A 42 20.92 3.08 15.76
C ARG A 42 20.18 1.74 15.76
N ALA A 43 19.68 1.33 16.92
CA ALA A 43 19.00 0.04 17.05
C ALA A 43 17.71 -0.01 16.23
N GLU A 44 17.00 1.12 16.20
CA GLU A 44 15.77 1.36 15.46
C GLU A 44 15.98 1.21 13.95
N THR A 45 17.09 1.75 13.42
CA THR A 45 17.44 1.60 12.00
C THR A 45 17.78 0.17 11.63
N LYS A 46 18.48 -0.56 12.52
CA LYS A 46 18.78 -1.97 12.30
C LYS A 46 17.52 -2.84 12.31
N ALA A 47 16.59 -2.56 13.23
CA ALA A 47 15.30 -3.23 13.28
C ALA A 47 14.49 -2.95 12.00
N TRP A 48 14.40 -1.68 11.60
CA TRP A 48 13.75 -1.30 10.34
C TRP A 48 14.39 -1.99 9.13
N TRP A 49 15.71 -2.07 9.07
CA TRP A 49 16.42 -2.78 8.00
C TRP A 49 16.03 -4.26 7.95
N ALA A 50 16.01 -4.94 9.10
CA ALA A 50 15.57 -6.32 9.19
C ALA A 50 14.11 -6.49 8.69
N ASP A 51 13.21 -5.58 9.05
CA ASP A 51 11.81 -5.62 8.60
C ASP A 51 11.66 -5.42 7.09
N VAL A 52 12.47 -4.53 6.50
CA VAL A 52 12.50 -4.33 5.03
C VAL A 52 12.86 -5.63 4.32
N TRP A 53 13.86 -6.35 4.81
CA TRP A 53 14.30 -7.61 4.21
C TRP A 53 13.44 -8.81 4.61
N ALA A 54 12.64 -8.73 5.68
CA ALA A 54 11.63 -9.73 6.01
C ALA A 54 10.32 -9.56 5.22
N SER A 55 10.12 -8.41 4.58
CA SER A 55 8.96 -8.14 3.73
C SER A 55 9.00 -8.99 2.46
N PRO A 56 7.87 -9.53 1.97
CA PRO A 56 7.77 -10.21 0.66
C PRO A 56 8.34 -9.39 -0.50
N MET A 57 8.46 -8.07 -0.30
CA MET A 57 9.07 -7.19 -1.28
C MET A 57 10.55 -7.45 -1.56
N ALA A 58 11.27 -8.03 -0.60
CA ALA A 58 12.72 -8.14 -0.68
C ALA A 58 13.19 -8.96 -1.90
N GLY A 59 12.40 -9.95 -2.33
CA GLY A 59 12.68 -10.76 -3.52
C GLY A 59 12.51 -10.05 -4.85
N GLU A 60 11.91 -8.86 -4.86
CA GLU A 60 11.73 -8.06 -6.08
C GLU A 60 12.84 -7.02 -6.27
N PHE A 61 13.62 -6.73 -5.23
CA PHE A 61 14.75 -5.82 -5.36
C PHE A 61 15.77 -6.45 -6.32
N VAL A 62 16.13 -5.71 -7.37
CA VAL A 62 17.01 -6.21 -8.43
C VAL A 62 18.30 -6.71 -7.80
N ASP A 63 18.64 -7.97 -8.08
CA ASP A 63 19.83 -8.67 -7.61
C ASP A 63 21.09 -7.79 -7.73
N GLY A 64 21.38 -7.08 -6.64
CA GLY A 64 22.74 -6.78 -6.22
C GLY A 64 23.28 -5.37 -6.37
N ARG A 65 22.63 -4.37 -7.02
CA ARG A 65 23.29 -3.02 -7.12
C ARG A 65 22.39 -1.80 -6.94
N ALA A 66 21.49 -1.51 -7.88
CA ALA A 66 20.82 -0.20 -7.90
C ALA A 66 19.86 -0.01 -6.71
N ASP A 67 18.99 -0.97 -6.45
CA ASP A 67 17.99 -0.88 -5.39
C ASP A 67 18.63 -0.91 -4.00
N ILE A 68 19.70 -1.70 -3.82
CA ILE A 68 20.46 -1.77 -2.57
C ILE A 68 21.07 -0.40 -2.25
N HIS A 69 21.67 0.27 -3.23
CA HIS A 69 22.24 1.60 -3.02
C HIS A 69 21.17 2.63 -2.65
N GLY A 70 20.00 2.58 -3.28
CA GLY A 70 18.87 3.43 -2.92
C GLY A 70 18.34 3.14 -1.50
N LEU A 71 18.26 1.86 -1.12
CA LEU A 71 17.89 1.45 0.24
C LEU A 71 18.93 1.89 1.28
N PHE A 72 20.22 1.95 0.93
CA PHE A 72 21.26 2.51 1.81
C PHE A 72 21.08 4.00 2.04
N VAL A 73 20.77 4.77 1.00
CA VAL A 73 20.43 6.19 1.15
C VAL A 73 19.21 6.35 2.05
N LEU A 74 18.18 5.53 1.85
CA LEU A 74 16.99 5.54 2.71
C LEU A 74 17.33 5.16 4.17
N ALA A 75 18.22 4.19 4.38
CA ALA A 75 18.67 3.80 5.72
C ALA A 75 19.35 4.97 6.43
N VAL A 76 20.21 5.72 5.74
CA VAL A 76 20.84 6.94 6.28
C VAL A 76 19.78 7.95 6.72
N LEU A 77 18.79 8.22 5.87
CA LEU A 77 17.71 9.16 6.19
C LEU A 77 16.90 8.70 7.42
N VAL A 78 16.59 7.40 7.51
CA VAL A 78 15.88 6.83 8.67
C VAL A 78 16.71 6.95 9.94
N ASP A 79 18.02 6.67 9.89
CA ASP A 79 18.92 6.79 11.04
C ASP A 79 19.04 8.24 11.54
N ASP A 80 19.16 9.18 10.59
CA ASP A 80 19.20 10.60 10.89
C ASP A 80 17.86 11.06 11.49
N PHE A 81 16.73 10.50 11.05
CA PHE A 81 15.41 10.84 11.57
C PHE A 81 15.21 10.40 13.02
N TRP A 82 15.76 9.24 13.40
CA TRP A 82 15.79 8.82 14.80
C TRP A 82 16.68 9.70 15.68
N SER A 83 17.63 10.42 15.09
CA SER A 83 18.51 11.34 15.80
C SER A 83 17.90 12.73 15.94
N GLU A 84 17.45 13.30 14.82
CA GLU A 84 16.97 14.66 14.70
C GLU A 84 15.79 14.69 13.71
N PRO A 85 14.57 14.40 14.19
CA PRO A 85 13.41 14.32 13.33
C PRO A 85 13.03 15.71 12.80
N THR A 86 13.00 15.86 11.49
CA THR A 86 12.53 17.07 10.82
C THR A 86 11.45 16.74 9.79
N THR A 87 10.62 17.73 9.47
CA THR A 87 9.57 17.60 8.45
C THR A 87 10.16 17.37 7.05
N ALA A 88 11.30 18.01 6.74
CA ALA A 88 12.04 17.80 5.51
C ALA A 88 12.51 16.35 5.39
N LEU A 89 13.12 15.80 6.45
CA LEU A 89 13.60 14.43 6.46
C LEU A 89 12.45 13.42 6.37
N ALA A 90 11.35 13.65 7.09
CA ALA A 90 10.14 12.84 6.97
C ALA A 90 9.57 12.87 5.54
N ALA A 91 9.62 14.01 4.86
CA ALA A 91 9.17 14.15 3.48
C ALA A 91 10.06 13.36 2.51
N GLU A 92 11.39 13.44 2.65
CA GLU A 92 12.33 12.66 1.85
C GLU A 92 12.18 11.16 2.07
N ILE A 93 12.09 10.71 3.33
CA ILE A 93 11.79 9.30 3.66
C ILE A 93 10.50 8.85 2.99
N ARG A 94 9.44 9.67 3.04
CA ARG A 94 8.16 9.37 2.40
C ARG A 94 8.28 9.26 0.89
N LEU A 95 9.13 10.04 0.24
CA LEU A 95 9.35 9.98 -1.21
C LEU A 95 10.17 8.74 -1.58
N GLN A 96 11.30 8.53 -0.92
CA GLN A 96 12.22 7.42 -1.20
C GLN A 96 11.58 6.05 -0.93
N ARG A 97 10.83 5.90 0.17
CA ARG A 97 10.18 4.61 0.51
C ARG A 97 9.15 4.15 -0.54
N GLN A 98 8.58 5.09 -1.31
CA GLN A 98 7.58 4.78 -2.34
C GLN A 98 8.20 3.95 -3.47
N CYS A 99 9.48 4.18 -3.78
CA CYS A 99 10.22 3.47 -4.82
C CYS A 99 10.37 1.98 -4.51
N PHE A 100 10.33 1.59 -3.23
CA PHE A 100 10.60 0.22 -2.77
C PHE A 100 9.36 -0.51 -2.26
N GLY A 101 8.16 0.09 -2.35
CA GLY A 101 6.93 -0.57 -1.91
C GLY A 101 6.93 -0.88 -0.40
N LEU A 102 7.50 -0.01 0.44
CA LEU A 102 7.64 -0.32 1.87
C LEU A 102 6.32 -0.22 2.65
N THR A 103 5.28 0.43 2.09
CA THR A 103 3.94 0.48 2.70
C THR A 103 2.87 -0.13 1.79
N PRO A 104 1.70 -0.53 2.32
CA PRO A 104 0.62 -1.08 1.51
C PRO A 104 0.15 -0.16 0.37
N ILE A 105 0.19 1.16 0.56
CA ILE A 105 -0.16 2.12 -0.49
C ILE A 105 0.94 2.19 -1.56
N ASP A 106 2.21 2.10 -1.17
CA ASP A 106 3.34 2.15 -2.10
C ASP A 106 3.37 0.89 -2.98
N ARG A 107 3.11 -0.28 -2.39
CA ARG A 107 2.99 -1.55 -3.14
C ARG A 107 1.88 -1.48 -4.18
N ARG A 108 0.70 -0.97 -3.79
CA ARG A 108 -0.41 -0.75 -4.72
C ARG A 108 -0.04 0.21 -5.85
N ARG A 109 0.75 1.25 -5.58
CA ARG A 109 1.24 2.21 -6.61
C ARG A 109 2.18 1.54 -7.61
N LEU A 110 3.08 0.69 -7.12
CA LEU A 110 3.98 -0.11 -7.94
C LEU A 110 3.26 -1.27 -8.65
N GLN A 111 1.95 -1.42 -8.42
CA GLN A 111 1.12 -2.52 -8.93
C GLN A 111 1.60 -3.90 -8.45
N TRP A 112 2.29 -3.91 -7.31
CA TRP A 112 2.67 -5.10 -6.59
C TRP A 112 1.52 -5.46 -5.63
N GLU A 113 0.85 -6.59 -5.89
CA GLU A 113 -0.15 -7.15 -4.99
C GLU A 113 0.53 -8.22 -4.13
N ILE A 114 0.68 -7.97 -2.83
CA ILE A 114 1.02 -9.06 -1.91
C ILE A 114 -0.16 -10.02 -1.90
N GLU A 115 0.12 -11.30 -2.08
CA GLU A 115 -0.87 -12.33 -1.88
C GLU A 115 -1.28 -12.32 -0.40
N ARG A 116 -2.33 -11.56 -0.07
CA ARG A 116 -3.12 -11.80 1.13
C ARG A 116 -3.91 -13.06 0.84
N GLY A 117 -3.19 -14.18 0.90
CA GLY A 117 -3.69 -15.52 0.64
C GLY A 117 -5.03 -15.67 1.32
N GLU A 118 -6.05 -15.93 0.51
CA GLU A 118 -7.37 -16.40 0.92
C GLU A 118 -8.29 -15.38 1.62
N GLU A 119 -7.81 -14.53 2.54
CA GLU A 119 -8.70 -13.70 3.37
C GLU A 119 -9.49 -12.62 2.61
N ALA A 120 -8.89 -11.97 1.62
CA ALA A 120 -9.56 -10.91 0.86
C ALA A 120 -10.59 -11.49 -0.13
N THR A 121 -10.25 -12.64 -0.73
CA THR A 121 -11.12 -13.37 -1.65
C THR A 121 -12.27 -14.01 -0.89
N GLU A 122 -11.99 -14.61 0.27
CA GLU A 122 -13.00 -15.18 1.18
C GLU A 122 -13.91 -14.11 1.78
N ARG A 123 -13.38 -12.95 2.19
CA ARG A 123 -14.21 -11.82 2.66
C ARG A 123 -15.12 -11.27 1.56
N THR A 124 -14.64 -11.24 0.32
CA THR A 124 -15.44 -10.83 -0.85
C THR A 124 -16.47 -11.91 -1.23
N ARG A 125 -16.09 -13.19 -1.14
CA ARG A 125 -16.98 -14.34 -1.39
C ARG A 125 -18.07 -14.43 -0.33
N ARG A 126 -17.73 -14.26 0.95
CA ARG A 126 -18.68 -14.16 2.08
C ARG A 126 -19.65 -12.99 1.90
N ARG A 127 -19.15 -11.79 1.57
CA ARG A 127 -20.02 -10.64 1.30
C ARG A 127 -20.94 -10.82 0.09
N ARG A 128 -20.55 -11.65 -0.90
CA ARG A 128 -21.40 -12.00 -2.06
C ARG A 128 -22.33 -13.19 -1.78
N ALA A 129 -21.96 -14.07 -0.87
CA ALA A 129 -22.73 -15.23 -0.46
C ALA A 129 -23.76 -14.88 0.63
N GLU A 130 -23.55 -13.80 1.39
CA GLU A 130 -24.58 -13.19 2.20
C GLU A 130 -25.66 -12.61 1.28
N PRO A 131 -26.91 -13.10 1.35
CA PRO A 131 -28.01 -12.44 0.66
C PRO A 131 -28.10 -11.01 1.21
N ALA A 132 -28.23 -10.03 0.31
CA ALA A 132 -28.58 -8.67 0.72
C ALA A 132 -29.81 -8.79 1.63
N PRO A 133 -29.83 -8.15 2.83
CA PRO A 133 -31.03 -8.14 3.63
C PRO A 133 -32.15 -7.66 2.71
N ALA A 134 -33.17 -8.50 2.54
CA ALA A 134 -34.32 -8.19 1.72
C ALA A 134 -34.76 -6.79 2.13
N ALA A 135 -34.65 -5.85 1.19
CA ALA A 135 -35.17 -4.51 1.38
C ALA A 135 -36.60 -4.70 1.84
N ALA A 136 -36.85 -4.41 3.12
CA ALA A 136 -38.18 -4.40 3.67
C ALA A 136 -38.96 -3.46 2.76
N ALA A 137 -39.88 -4.05 1.99
CA ALA A 137 -40.92 -3.34 1.31
C ALA A 137 -41.81 -2.73 2.39
N SER A 138 -41.39 -1.58 2.92
CA SER A 138 -42.26 -0.64 3.60
C SER A 138 -42.12 0.67 2.85
N GLY A 139 -43.15 0.97 2.05
CA GLY A 139 -43.29 2.25 1.37
C GLY A 139 -43.18 3.39 2.38
N GLY A 140 -42.12 4.16 2.25
CA GLY A 140 -41.88 5.36 3.00
C GLY A 140 -40.89 6.17 2.19
N GLN A 141 -41.37 7.22 1.54
CA GLN A 141 -40.58 8.15 0.76
C GLN A 141 -39.51 8.73 1.70
N ALA A 142 -38.29 8.23 1.63
CA ALA A 142 -37.19 8.71 2.45
C ALA A 142 -36.95 10.18 2.06
N ALA A 143 -37.29 11.09 2.97
CA ALA A 143 -37.06 12.52 2.78
C ALA A 143 -35.57 12.74 2.45
N ASP A 144 -35.30 13.51 1.40
CA ASP A 144 -33.94 13.82 0.96
C ASP A 144 -33.17 14.46 2.13
N PRO A 145 -32.07 13.87 2.62
CA PRO A 145 -31.32 14.40 3.77
C PRO A 145 -30.78 15.82 3.55
N ARG A 146 -30.79 16.33 2.31
CA ARG A 146 -30.46 17.72 2.00
C ARG A 146 -31.53 18.73 2.43
N SER A 147 -32.76 18.29 2.70
CA SER A 147 -33.84 19.17 3.18
C SER A 147 -33.65 19.62 4.64
N LEU A 148 -32.70 19.01 5.36
CA LEU A 148 -32.42 19.30 6.78
C LEU A 148 -31.37 20.40 6.98
N LEU A 149 -30.79 20.94 5.91
CA LEU A 149 -29.79 22.00 5.98
C LEU A 149 -30.44 23.34 5.63
N HIS A 150 -30.75 24.14 6.65
CA HIS A 150 -31.03 25.55 6.49
C HIS A 150 -29.78 26.35 6.83
N ALA A 151 -29.40 27.29 5.96
CA ALA A 151 -28.34 28.23 6.24
C ALA A 151 -28.78 29.15 7.40
N VAL A 152 -27.90 29.29 8.39
CA VAL A 152 -27.99 30.27 9.49
C VAL A 152 -27.32 31.56 9.05
#